data_AF-A0A495LE96-F1
#
_entry.id   AF-A0A495LE96-F1
#
_cell.length_a   1.000
_cell.length_b   1.000
_cell.length_c   1.000
_cell.angle_alpha   90.00
_cell.angle_beta   90.00
_cell.angle_gamma   90.00
#
_symmetry.space_group_name_H-M   'P 1'
#
loop_
_entity.id
_entity.type
_entity.pdbx_description
1 polymer ?
#
loop_
_entity_poly.entity_id
_entity_poly.type
_entity_poly.pdbx_seq_one_letter_code
_entity_poly.pdbx_strand_id
1 'polypeptide(L)'
;MSTAPLAPTEAEDWAARMAEEHGLGSDAAALLTDLYVPGLPGLVEEFDREVAALPDRPEPLSWGVVRHKAATGLDHLLERLDDDWIRRLLVWSFAAGSSGGPRRQALPHHGHVRRHFGRQTPPWDTASLSLLLRTVGPACIQVKPVQRALATVDPSDRAPLAGELRAAADRLARWLRAHPAEERDREKIHHWLLLELLALGHAPASGEELRYRGDRYFDLLLETDPGLLSEPGVPALMVHHLQPFPGGVPWTEGLPPRLAEITDPADTARRFLEVALALPLPGTTPPRFTEEERERHGYTWNAAPRDAAHLSVHARHMLKGMAKVVAHLPRTSTPWAVDLLERLALRLESKPLRRQTTYYLAHDLSSVLSGLRAEEAFHAVARLRDQPDLDRGARKFHQAMVAQAARFLGWTPEQMVERSVPEHGLSADGTFTTRVGAFTVVLALTGDGTESTFTGPDGTAVRRAPKALRESHPDELKALQRRAAALRRALKAERERLAALAGSDRVWALPDWVPYYLAHPVTGPAAREVRWEAAVDGLAWRSCSVEADGGHWRLVGEEGATVLSTGRHAPDARIRPAGQVCG
;
A
#
# COMPACT_ATOMS: atom_id res chain seq x y z
N MET A 1 -64.19 -3.86 2.19
CA MET A 1 -64.03 -4.22 0.76
C MET A 1 -62.62 -4.75 0.61
N SER A 2 -62.50 -6.07 0.39
CA SER A 2 -61.23 -6.75 0.17
C SER A 2 -60.77 -6.46 -1.26
N THR A 3 -59.67 -5.73 -1.42
CA THR A 3 -58.99 -5.57 -2.71
C THR A 3 -58.32 -6.89 -3.06
N ALA A 4 -58.94 -7.66 -3.96
CA ALA A 4 -58.28 -8.80 -4.58
C ALA A 4 -57.01 -8.31 -5.30
N PRO A 5 -55.86 -9.01 -5.18
CA PRO A 5 -54.66 -8.63 -5.90
C PRO A 5 -54.90 -8.71 -7.41
N LEU A 6 -54.46 -7.67 -8.14
CA LEU A 6 -54.45 -7.65 -9.60
C LEU A 6 -53.64 -8.85 -10.12
N ALA A 7 -54.11 -9.50 -11.19
CA ALA A 7 -53.38 -10.60 -11.82
C ALA A 7 -52.03 -10.10 -12.35
N PRO A 8 -50.95 -10.91 -12.23
CA PRO A 8 -49.63 -10.53 -12.73
C PRO A 8 -49.66 -10.31 -14.25
N THR A 9 -48.85 -9.36 -14.71
CA THR A 9 -48.65 -9.03 -16.12
C THR A 9 -47.79 -10.09 -16.83
N GLU A 10 -47.87 -10.20 -18.16
CA GLU A 10 -47.00 -11.11 -18.94
C GLU A 10 -45.50 -10.91 -18.65
N ALA A 11 -45.10 -9.67 -18.35
CA ALA A 11 -43.73 -9.33 -17.96
C ALA A 11 -43.37 -9.91 -16.59
N GLU A 12 -44.26 -9.81 -15.60
CA GLU A 12 -44.06 -10.37 -14.26
C GLU A 12 -44.04 -11.91 -14.28
N ASP A 13 -44.92 -12.53 -15.07
CA ASP A 13 -44.94 -13.99 -15.25
C ASP A 13 -43.65 -14.50 -15.91
N TRP A 14 -43.18 -13.81 -16.96
CA TRP A 14 -41.90 -14.14 -17.59
C TRP A 14 -40.74 -13.96 -16.62
N ALA A 15 -40.68 -12.83 -15.90
CA ALA A 15 -39.62 -12.54 -14.95
C ALA A 15 -39.57 -13.54 -13.80
N ALA A 16 -40.73 -13.91 -13.22
CA ALA A 16 -40.83 -14.90 -12.16
C ALA A 16 -40.33 -16.27 -12.60
N ARG A 17 -40.76 -16.72 -13.79
CA ARG A 17 -40.29 -17.99 -14.38
C ARG A 17 -38.77 -17.99 -14.59
N MET A 18 -38.22 -16.96 -15.23
CA MET A 18 -36.78 -16.90 -15.49
C MET A 18 -35.97 -16.77 -14.20
N ALA A 19 -36.48 -16.05 -13.18
CA ALA A 19 -35.85 -15.98 -11.87
C ALA A 19 -35.79 -17.35 -11.18
N GLU A 20 -36.87 -18.14 -11.24
CA GLU A 20 -36.90 -19.50 -10.72
C GLU A 20 -35.92 -20.42 -11.47
N GLU A 21 -36.03 -20.47 -12.81
CA GLU A 21 -35.22 -21.35 -13.66
C GLU A 21 -33.72 -21.09 -13.53
N HIS A 22 -33.32 -19.83 -13.35
CA HIS A 22 -31.92 -19.45 -13.19
C HIS A 22 -31.50 -19.32 -11.72
N GLY A 23 -32.40 -19.49 -10.74
CA GLY A 23 -32.09 -19.30 -9.32
C GLY A 23 -31.62 -17.87 -9.00
N LEU A 24 -32.33 -16.87 -9.53
CA LEU A 24 -32.05 -15.46 -9.32
C LEU A 24 -32.77 -14.95 -8.06
N GLY A 25 -32.18 -13.96 -7.38
CA GLY A 25 -32.81 -13.31 -6.23
C GLY A 25 -33.92 -12.32 -6.61
N SER A 26 -34.65 -11.80 -5.61
CA SER A 26 -35.75 -10.83 -5.80
C SER A 26 -35.35 -9.58 -6.59
N ASP A 27 -34.13 -9.08 -6.38
CA ASP A 27 -33.60 -7.90 -7.10
C ASP A 27 -33.49 -8.15 -8.62
N ALA A 28 -33.24 -9.39 -9.01
CA ALA A 28 -33.14 -9.78 -10.42
C ALA A 28 -34.52 -9.93 -11.06
N ALA A 29 -35.55 -10.36 -10.33
CA ALA A 29 -36.91 -10.44 -10.87
C ALA A 29 -37.43 -9.07 -11.30
N ALA A 30 -37.24 -8.03 -10.48
CA ALA A 30 -37.61 -6.66 -10.84
C ALA A 30 -36.83 -6.15 -12.08
N LEU A 31 -35.53 -6.48 -12.18
CA LEU A 31 -34.74 -6.19 -13.37
C LEU A 31 -35.31 -6.87 -14.63
N LEU A 32 -35.72 -8.13 -14.52
CA LEU A 32 -36.28 -8.87 -15.65
C LEU A 32 -37.63 -8.31 -16.08
N THR A 33 -38.47 -7.88 -15.14
CA THR A 33 -39.73 -7.18 -15.46
C THR A 33 -39.45 -5.92 -16.28
N ASP A 34 -38.46 -5.11 -15.89
CA ASP A 34 -38.11 -3.87 -16.62
C ASP A 34 -37.35 -4.11 -17.93
N LEU A 35 -36.67 -5.26 -18.05
CA LEU A 35 -35.99 -5.68 -19.28
C LEU A 35 -36.98 -6.16 -20.34
N TYR A 36 -38.14 -6.66 -19.92
CA TYR A 36 -39.13 -7.28 -20.78
C TYR A 36 -39.64 -6.34 -21.86
N VAL A 37 -39.70 -6.86 -23.09
CA VAL A 37 -40.48 -6.34 -24.21
C VAL A 37 -41.05 -7.51 -25.00
N PRO A 38 -42.19 -7.32 -25.71
CA PRO A 38 -42.71 -8.35 -26.61
C PRO A 38 -41.63 -8.82 -27.59
N GLY A 39 -41.39 -10.13 -27.64
CA GLY A 39 -40.36 -10.76 -28.47
C GLY A 39 -39.06 -11.12 -27.74
N LEU A 40 -38.74 -10.47 -26.61
CA LEU A 40 -37.55 -10.82 -25.82
C LEU A 40 -37.57 -12.27 -25.33
N PRO A 41 -38.70 -12.83 -24.83
CA PRO A 41 -38.73 -14.22 -24.37
C PRO A 41 -38.29 -15.23 -25.44
N GLY A 42 -38.82 -15.09 -26.66
CA GLY A 42 -38.45 -15.97 -27.78
C GLY A 42 -37.00 -15.80 -28.21
N LEU A 43 -36.49 -14.55 -28.19
CA LEU A 43 -35.09 -14.27 -28.48
C LEU A 43 -34.15 -14.90 -27.44
N VAL A 44 -34.51 -14.87 -26.15
CA VAL A 44 -33.75 -15.52 -25.08
C VAL A 44 -33.71 -17.04 -25.25
N GLU A 45 -34.84 -17.66 -25.62
CA GLU A 45 -34.89 -19.10 -25.90
C GLU A 45 -34.05 -19.50 -27.12
N GLU A 46 -34.07 -18.69 -28.18
CA GLU A 46 -33.20 -18.88 -29.35
C GLU A 46 -31.73 -18.71 -28.97
N PHE A 47 -31.38 -17.66 -28.23
CA PHE A 47 -30.04 -17.42 -27.75
C PHE A 47 -29.50 -18.58 -26.89
N ASP A 48 -30.26 -19.03 -25.88
CA ASP A 48 -29.87 -20.15 -25.01
C ASP A 48 -29.62 -21.43 -25.83
N ARG A 49 -30.46 -21.69 -26.85
CA ARG A 49 -30.31 -22.83 -27.76
C ARG A 49 -29.02 -22.75 -28.58
N GLU A 50 -28.74 -21.59 -29.16
CA GLU A 50 -27.53 -21.37 -29.96
C GLU A 50 -26.25 -21.42 -29.11
N VAL A 51 -26.29 -20.91 -27.88
CA VAL A 51 -25.16 -21.01 -26.94
C VAL A 51 -24.95 -22.46 -26.51
N ALA A 52 -26.01 -23.23 -26.29
CA ALA A 52 -25.92 -24.67 -25.95
C ALA A 52 -25.39 -25.51 -27.12
N ALA A 53 -25.59 -25.08 -28.37
CA ALA A 53 -25.09 -25.75 -29.57
C ALA A 53 -23.60 -25.48 -29.88
N LEU A 54 -22.94 -24.59 -29.12
CA LEU A 54 -21.51 -24.34 -29.29
C LEU A 54 -20.66 -25.58 -28.96
N PRO A 55 -19.52 -25.78 -29.62
CA PRO A 55 -18.63 -26.89 -29.32
C PRO A 55 -17.90 -26.68 -27.97
N ASP A 56 -17.39 -27.76 -27.35
CA ASP A 56 -16.71 -27.74 -26.04
C ASP A 56 -15.59 -26.71 -25.89
N ARG A 57 -14.91 -26.39 -27.01
CA ARG A 57 -13.90 -25.34 -27.12
C ARG A 57 -14.29 -24.40 -28.25
N PRO A 58 -15.22 -23.47 -28.01
CA PRO A 58 -15.65 -22.56 -29.05
C PRO A 58 -14.47 -21.64 -29.42
N GLU A 59 -14.25 -21.47 -30.73
CA GLU A 59 -13.42 -20.37 -31.23
C GLU A 59 -14.03 -19.03 -30.79
N PRO A 60 -13.23 -17.95 -30.70
CA PRO A 60 -13.78 -16.62 -30.42
C PRO A 60 -14.88 -16.29 -31.44
N LEU A 61 -16.03 -15.81 -30.95
CA LEU A 61 -17.14 -15.42 -31.83
C LEU A 61 -16.66 -14.36 -32.83
N SER A 62 -17.12 -14.48 -34.07
CA SER A 62 -16.79 -13.55 -35.16
C SER A 62 -17.54 -12.22 -35.03
N TRP A 63 -18.68 -12.23 -34.34
CA TRP A 63 -19.48 -11.03 -34.08
C TRP A 63 -18.67 -9.92 -33.37
N GLY A 64 -18.70 -8.72 -33.96
CA GLY A 64 -17.95 -7.55 -33.53
C GLY A 64 -16.46 -7.56 -33.92
N VAL A 65 -16.01 -8.50 -34.75
CA VAL A 65 -14.64 -8.56 -35.29
C VAL A 65 -14.66 -8.27 -36.80
N VAL A 66 -14.04 -7.17 -37.23
CA VAL A 66 -14.10 -6.59 -38.59
C VAL A 66 -13.64 -7.53 -39.73
N ARG A 67 -13.12 -8.74 -39.45
CA ARG A 67 -12.51 -9.62 -40.46
C ARG A 67 -12.87 -11.12 -40.40
N HIS A 68 -13.90 -11.53 -39.66
CA HIS A 68 -14.34 -12.93 -39.66
C HIS A 68 -15.75 -13.09 -40.24
N LYS A 69 -15.99 -14.19 -40.97
CA LYS A 69 -17.33 -14.63 -41.38
C LYS A 69 -18.01 -15.34 -40.21
N ALA A 70 -19.33 -15.18 -40.06
CA ALA A 70 -20.13 -16.00 -39.16
C ALA A 70 -19.83 -17.49 -39.32
N ALA A 71 -19.51 -18.15 -38.21
CA ALA A 71 -19.07 -19.54 -38.19
C ALA A 71 -19.98 -20.45 -37.34
N THR A 72 -20.92 -19.86 -36.61
CA THR A 72 -21.85 -20.56 -35.71
C THR A 72 -23.27 -20.01 -35.86
N GLY A 73 -24.28 -20.79 -35.45
CA GLY A 73 -25.66 -20.29 -35.40
C GLY A 73 -25.83 -19.10 -34.46
N LEU A 74 -25.01 -19.01 -33.40
CA LEU A 74 -24.92 -17.83 -32.55
C LEU A 74 -24.38 -16.60 -33.28
N ASP A 75 -23.36 -16.74 -34.14
CA ASP A 75 -22.88 -15.60 -34.96
C ASP A 75 -23.98 -15.10 -35.89
N HIS A 76 -24.70 -16.02 -36.56
CA HIS A 76 -25.81 -15.67 -37.45
C HIS A 76 -26.97 -15.00 -36.71
N LEU A 77 -27.28 -15.44 -35.49
CA LEU A 77 -28.25 -14.78 -34.63
C LEU A 77 -27.83 -13.34 -34.36
N LEU A 78 -26.59 -13.13 -33.88
CA LEU A 78 -26.10 -11.81 -33.49
C LEU A 78 -25.94 -10.84 -34.68
N GLU A 79 -25.61 -11.32 -35.88
CA GLU A 79 -25.55 -10.51 -37.10
C GLU A 79 -26.93 -9.99 -37.56
N ARG A 80 -28.01 -10.67 -37.18
CA ARG A 80 -29.39 -10.28 -37.54
C ARG A 80 -30.02 -9.26 -36.60
N LEU A 81 -29.47 -9.08 -35.40
CA LEU A 81 -30.03 -8.22 -34.38
C LEU A 81 -29.51 -6.80 -34.53
N ASP A 82 -30.40 -5.83 -34.27
CA ASP A 82 -29.98 -4.44 -34.09
C ASP A 82 -29.37 -4.20 -32.71
N ASP A 83 -28.84 -2.99 -32.50
CA ASP A 83 -28.19 -2.61 -31.25
C ASP A 83 -29.13 -2.69 -30.02
N ASP A 84 -30.44 -2.49 -30.19
CA ASP A 84 -31.37 -2.57 -29.06
C ASP A 84 -31.51 -4.00 -28.54
N TRP A 85 -31.76 -4.94 -29.46
CA TRP A 85 -31.85 -6.36 -29.13
C TRP A 85 -30.53 -6.92 -28.59
N ILE A 86 -29.40 -6.48 -29.15
CA ILE A 86 -28.08 -6.83 -28.62
C ILE A 86 -27.93 -6.33 -27.18
N ARG A 87 -28.28 -5.08 -26.87
CA ARG A 87 -28.20 -4.53 -25.50
C ARG A 87 -29.07 -5.30 -24.53
N ARG A 88 -30.30 -5.65 -24.91
CA ARG A 88 -31.21 -6.45 -24.07
C ARG A 88 -30.67 -7.85 -23.81
N LEU A 89 -30.14 -8.51 -24.84
CA LEU A 89 -29.48 -9.81 -24.69
C LEU A 89 -28.23 -9.75 -23.81
N LEU A 90 -27.47 -8.66 -23.88
CA LEU A 90 -26.32 -8.44 -23.00
C LEU A 90 -26.78 -8.32 -21.54
N VAL A 91 -27.77 -7.47 -21.25
CA VAL A 91 -28.33 -7.33 -19.89
C VAL A 91 -28.84 -8.67 -19.37
N TRP A 92 -29.63 -9.39 -20.18
CA TRP A 92 -30.09 -10.75 -19.87
C TRP A 92 -28.93 -11.68 -19.51
N SER A 93 -27.92 -11.76 -20.40
CA SER A 93 -26.79 -12.67 -20.24
C SER A 93 -26.02 -12.42 -18.94
N PHE A 94 -25.86 -11.15 -18.54
CA PHE A 94 -25.22 -10.78 -17.27
C PHE A 94 -26.10 -11.08 -16.05
N ALA A 95 -27.41 -10.79 -16.12
CA ALA A 95 -28.36 -11.11 -15.06
C ALA A 95 -28.41 -12.63 -14.80
N ALA A 96 -28.60 -13.42 -15.86
CA ALA A 96 -28.68 -14.88 -15.81
C ALA A 96 -27.34 -15.55 -15.42
N GLY A 97 -26.22 -14.90 -15.69
CA GLY A 97 -24.88 -15.44 -15.43
C GLY A 97 -24.40 -15.32 -13.97
N SER A 98 -25.14 -14.60 -13.14
CA SER A 98 -24.77 -14.27 -11.76
C SER A 98 -25.15 -15.36 -10.75
N SER A 99 -25.91 -16.38 -11.14
CA SER A 99 -26.42 -17.41 -10.24
C SER A 99 -25.64 -18.73 -10.28
N GLY A 100 -25.65 -19.46 -9.16
CA GLY A 100 -25.13 -20.83 -9.05
C GLY A 100 -26.17 -21.92 -9.36
N GLY A 101 -27.33 -21.56 -9.92
CA GLY A 101 -28.48 -22.45 -10.07
C GLY A 101 -28.27 -23.62 -11.05
N PRO A 102 -29.18 -24.63 -11.04
CA PRO A 102 -29.06 -25.85 -11.84
C PRO A 102 -28.93 -25.59 -13.34
N ARG A 103 -29.57 -24.54 -13.87
CA ARG A 103 -29.46 -24.17 -15.30
C ARG A 103 -28.07 -23.64 -15.69
N ARG A 104 -27.26 -23.09 -14.76
CA ARG A 104 -25.85 -22.74 -15.04
C ARG A 104 -25.00 -23.97 -15.32
N GLN A 105 -25.29 -25.09 -14.68
CA GLN A 105 -24.57 -26.35 -14.92
C GLN A 105 -24.97 -26.96 -16.28
N ALA A 106 -26.20 -26.73 -16.73
CA ALA A 106 -26.72 -27.15 -18.03
C ALA A 106 -26.24 -26.30 -19.22
N LEU A 107 -25.62 -25.15 -18.98
CA LEU A 107 -25.28 -24.15 -19.99
C LEU A 107 -23.77 -23.75 -19.93
N PRO A 108 -22.85 -24.67 -20.24
CA PRO A 108 -21.41 -24.50 -19.99
C PRO A 108 -20.77 -23.36 -20.80
N HIS A 109 -21.30 -23.05 -21.98
CA HIS A 109 -20.73 -22.05 -22.90
C HIS A 109 -21.11 -20.60 -22.57
N HIS A 110 -22.12 -20.35 -21.74
CA HIS A 110 -22.54 -18.99 -21.39
C HIS A 110 -21.41 -18.18 -20.72
N GLY A 111 -20.53 -18.83 -19.96
CA GLY A 111 -19.36 -18.16 -19.36
C GLY A 111 -18.30 -17.73 -20.39
N HIS A 112 -18.22 -18.41 -21.53
CA HIS A 112 -17.37 -18.02 -22.66
C HIS A 112 -18.01 -16.85 -23.41
N VAL A 113 -19.30 -16.96 -23.75
CA VAL A 113 -20.04 -15.93 -24.49
C VAL A 113 -20.07 -14.60 -23.72
N ARG A 114 -20.31 -14.61 -22.40
CA ARG A 114 -20.21 -13.39 -21.56
C ARG A 114 -18.84 -12.73 -21.60
N ARG A 115 -17.76 -13.51 -21.67
CA ARG A 115 -16.39 -12.97 -21.78
C ARG A 115 -16.16 -12.33 -23.14
N HIS A 116 -16.74 -12.88 -24.20
CA HIS A 116 -16.73 -12.29 -25.54
C HIS A 116 -17.55 -10.99 -25.57
N PHE A 117 -18.80 -11.05 -25.13
CA PHE A 117 -19.69 -9.90 -24.95
C PHE A 117 -19.05 -8.80 -24.12
N GLY A 118 -18.33 -9.15 -23.05
CA GLY A 118 -17.62 -8.17 -22.25
C GLY A 118 -16.52 -7.41 -22.99
N ARG A 119 -16.06 -7.90 -24.16
CA ARG A 119 -15.08 -7.23 -25.04
C ARG A 119 -15.73 -6.38 -26.13
N GLN A 120 -17.01 -6.60 -26.41
CA GLN A 120 -17.77 -5.84 -27.39
C GLN A 120 -18.59 -4.77 -26.67
N THR A 121 -18.71 -3.59 -27.26
CA THR A 121 -19.50 -2.48 -26.70
C THR A 121 -20.39 -1.91 -27.80
N PRO A 122 -21.66 -2.36 -27.90
CA PRO A 122 -22.62 -1.67 -28.75
C PRO A 122 -22.79 -0.22 -28.25
N PRO A 123 -23.29 0.71 -29.08
CA PRO A 123 -23.60 2.06 -28.62
C PRO A 123 -24.69 2.00 -27.54
N TRP A 124 -24.34 2.43 -26.33
CA TRP A 124 -25.23 2.38 -25.18
C TRP A 124 -26.05 3.67 -25.02
N ASP A 125 -27.34 3.54 -24.75
CA ASP A 125 -28.18 4.64 -24.26
C ASP A 125 -28.38 4.56 -22.74
N THR A 126 -28.84 5.67 -22.14
CA THR A 126 -29.06 5.80 -20.70
C THR A 126 -30.02 4.74 -20.16
N ALA A 127 -31.08 4.38 -20.90
CA ALA A 127 -32.06 3.39 -20.45
C ALA A 127 -31.46 1.98 -20.36
N SER A 128 -30.74 1.55 -21.39
CA SER A 128 -30.07 0.25 -21.44
C SER A 128 -28.92 0.16 -20.44
N LEU A 129 -28.19 1.26 -20.20
CA LEU A 129 -27.14 1.34 -19.18
C LEU A 129 -27.69 1.25 -17.76
N SER A 130 -28.85 1.87 -17.50
CA SER A 130 -29.54 1.75 -16.22
C SER A 130 -29.84 0.27 -15.92
N LEU A 131 -30.42 -0.46 -16.89
CA LEU A 131 -30.67 -1.89 -16.76
C LEU A 131 -29.37 -2.70 -16.59
N LEU A 132 -28.32 -2.37 -17.35
CA LEU A 132 -27.02 -3.02 -17.21
C LEU A 132 -26.41 -2.79 -15.81
N LEU A 133 -26.47 -1.57 -15.27
CA LEU A 133 -25.97 -1.22 -13.92
C LEU A 133 -26.68 -2.00 -12.82
N ARG A 134 -27.97 -2.28 -12.99
CA ARG A 134 -28.74 -3.11 -12.06
C ARG A 134 -28.28 -4.57 -12.02
N THR A 135 -27.57 -5.05 -13.04
CA THR A 135 -26.89 -6.37 -12.98
C THR A 135 -25.69 -6.36 -12.03
N VAL A 136 -25.13 -5.19 -11.68
CA VAL A 136 -24.03 -5.06 -10.73
C VAL A 136 -24.55 -5.28 -9.31
N GLY A 137 -23.98 -6.29 -8.66
CA GLY A 137 -24.38 -6.69 -7.31
C GLY A 137 -23.55 -7.85 -6.80
N PRO A 138 -23.89 -8.39 -5.62
CA PRO A 138 -23.07 -9.42 -4.96
C PRO A 138 -22.89 -10.70 -5.78
N ALA A 139 -23.87 -11.04 -6.61
CA ALA A 139 -23.87 -12.22 -7.48
C ALA A 139 -23.06 -12.00 -8.77
N CYS A 140 -22.83 -10.74 -9.18
CA CYS A 140 -22.14 -10.39 -10.42
C CYS A 140 -20.74 -9.83 -10.14
N ILE A 141 -19.70 -10.62 -10.41
CA ILE A 141 -18.29 -10.20 -10.28
C ILE A 141 -17.69 -9.64 -11.59
N GLN A 142 -18.44 -9.67 -12.69
CA GLN A 142 -17.96 -9.26 -14.01
C GLN A 142 -18.34 -7.79 -14.30
N VAL A 143 -17.60 -6.84 -13.71
CA VAL A 143 -17.91 -5.40 -13.84
C VAL A 143 -17.28 -4.72 -15.07
N LYS A 144 -16.22 -5.32 -15.65
CA LYS A 144 -15.51 -4.75 -16.80
C LYS A 144 -16.39 -4.36 -18.00
N PRO A 145 -17.44 -5.14 -18.36
CA PRO A 145 -18.36 -4.76 -19.43
C PRO A 145 -19.09 -3.45 -19.12
N VAL A 146 -19.56 -3.28 -17.87
CA VAL A 146 -20.23 -2.06 -17.41
C VAL A 146 -19.28 -0.87 -17.41
N GLN A 147 -18.03 -1.07 -16.95
CA GLN A 147 -16.98 -0.05 -17.00
C GLN A 147 -16.73 0.43 -18.44
N ARG A 148 -16.65 -0.50 -19.39
CA ARG A 148 -16.46 -0.18 -20.81
C ARG A 148 -17.66 0.53 -21.41
N ALA A 149 -18.87 0.06 -21.11
CA ALA A 149 -20.12 0.67 -21.55
C ALA A 149 -20.27 2.11 -21.03
N LEU A 150 -19.97 2.36 -19.75
CA LEU A 150 -19.96 3.71 -19.21
C LEU A 150 -18.88 4.57 -19.85
N ALA A 151 -17.68 4.02 -20.10
CA ALA A 151 -16.58 4.77 -20.71
C ALA A 151 -16.92 5.30 -22.12
N THR A 152 -17.83 4.66 -22.86
CA THR A 152 -18.26 5.10 -24.20
C THR A 152 -19.31 6.22 -24.20
N VAL A 153 -19.83 6.60 -23.03
CA VAL A 153 -20.97 7.52 -22.89
C VAL A 153 -20.48 8.89 -22.44
N ASP A 154 -21.05 9.95 -23.00
CA ASP A 154 -20.72 11.33 -22.61
C ASP A 154 -21.02 11.57 -21.12
N PRO A 155 -20.18 12.34 -20.39
CA PRO A 155 -20.47 12.73 -19.01
C PRO A 155 -21.89 13.27 -18.77
N SER A 156 -22.50 14.01 -19.71
CA SER A 156 -23.88 14.51 -19.57
C SER A 156 -24.92 13.40 -19.46
N ASP A 157 -24.71 12.31 -20.19
CA ASP A 157 -25.63 11.17 -20.26
C ASP A 157 -25.41 10.17 -19.11
N ARG A 158 -24.30 10.33 -18.36
CA ARG A 158 -24.03 9.58 -17.13
C ARG A 158 -24.70 10.20 -15.90
N ALA A 159 -24.95 11.51 -15.88
CA ALA A 159 -25.54 12.18 -14.72
C ALA A 159 -26.91 11.57 -14.29
N PRO A 160 -27.83 11.20 -15.20
CA PRO A 160 -29.07 10.52 -14.83
C PRO A 160 -28.87 9.14 -14.19
N LEU A 161 -27.71 8.50 -14.39
CA LEU A 161 -27.39 7.17 -13.86
C LEU A 161 -26.89 7.20 -12.40
N ALA A 162 -26.70 8.38 -11.80
CA ALA A 162 -26.18 8.52 -10.44
C ALA A 162 -27.01 7.74 -9.40
N GLY A 163 -28.33 7.70 -9.55
CA GLY A 163 -29.22 6.93 -8.69
C GLY A 163 -28.96 5.42 -8.75
N GLU A 164 -28.77 4.88 -9.96
CA GLU A 164 -28.48 3.46 -10.16
C GLU A 164 -27.08 3.06 -9.69
N LEU A 165 -26.08 3.93 -9.92
CA LEU A 165 -24.73 3.76 -9.39
C LEU A 165 -24.75 3.72 -7.85
N ARG A 166 -25.52 4.63 -7.22
CA ARG A 166 -25.71 4.65 -5.76
C ARG A 166 -26.39 3.38 -5.28
N ALA A 167 -27.48 2.97 -5.92
CA ALA A 167 -28.18 1.75 -5.55
C ALA A 167 -27.29 0.50 -5.66
N ALA A 168 -26.45 0.42 -6.70
CA ALA A 168 -25.48 -0.66 -6.87
C ALA A 168 -24.40 -0.65 -5.77
N ALA A 169 -23.87 0.53 -5.42
CA ALA A 169 -22.90 0.68 -4.35
C ALA A 169 -23.49 0.25 -3.01
N ASP A 170 -24.70 0.68 -2.70
CA ASP A 170 -25.39 0.37 -1.45
C ASP A 170 -25.73 -1.13 -1.33
N ARG A 171 -26.17 -1.78 -2.42
CA ARG A 171 -26.38 -3.24 -2.45
C ARG A 171 -25.10 -3.98 -2.09
N LEU A 172 -23.98 -3.57 -2.67
CA LEU A 172 -22.68 -4.20 -2.46
C LEU A 172 -22.15 -3.94 -1.05
N ALA A 173 -22.28 -2.70 -0.56
CA ALA A 173 -21.91 -2.34 0.81
C ALA A 173 -22.73 -3.12 1.85
N ARG A 174 -24.05 -3.26 1.66
CA ARG A 174 -24.90 -4.12 2.52
C ARG A 174 -24.42 -5.57 2.53
N TRP A 175 -24.10 -6.11 1.35
CA TRP A 175 -23.61 -7.49 1.25
C TRP A 175 -22.25 -7.68 1.94
N LEU A 176 -21.30 -6.76 1.73
CA LEU A 176 -19.98 -6.79 2.37
C LEU A 176 -20.06 -6.66 3.90
N ARG A 177 -21.06 -5.95 4.43
CA ARG A 177 -21.36 -5.92 5.87
C ARG A 177 -21.93 -7.25 6.39
N ALA A 178 -22.70 -7.97 5.57
CA ALA A 178 -23.29 -9.26 5.93
C ALA A 178 -22.31 -10.43 5.79
N HIS A 179 -21.30 -10.32 4.91
CA HIS A 179 -20.33 -11.36 4.60
C HIS A 179 -18.92 -10.89 4.97
N PRO A 180 -18.47 -11.11 6.22
CA PRO A 180 -17.22 -10.55 6.73
C PRO A 180 -15.96 -11.26 6.20
N ALA A 181 -16.06 -12.15 5.21
CA ALA A 181 -14.89 -12.75 4.57
C ALA A 181 -14.20 -11.73 3.64
N GLU A 182 -12.90 -11.89 3.40
CA GLU A 182 -12.18 -11.06 2.43
C GLU A 182 -12.67 -11.34 1.00
N GLU A 183 -13.20 -10.32 0.33
CA GLU A 183 -13.86 -10.42 -0.98
C GLU A 183 -13.31 -9.36 -1.93
N ARG A 184 -11.99 -9.41 -2.16
CA ARG A 184 -11.20 -8.38 -2.87
C ARG A 184 -11.81 -7.91 -4.18
N ASP A 185 -12.40 -8.82 -4.96
CA ASP A 185 -12.97 -8.46 -6.26
C ASP A 185 -14.25 -7.67 -6.12
N ARG A 186 -15.09 -7.98 -5.12
CA ARG A 186 -16.28 -7.18 -4.78
C ARG A 186 -15.90 -5.83 -4.18
N GLU A 187 -14.89 -5.77 -3.31
CA GLU A 187 -14.40 -4.49 -2.80
C GLU A 187 -13.89 -3.58 -3.92
N LYS A 188 -13.23 -4.12 -4.95
CA LYS A 188 -12.83 -3.35 -6.16
C LYS A 188 -14.00 -2.84 -6.98
N ILE A 189 -15.09 -3.62 -7.07
CA ILE A 189 -16.32 -3.17 -7.72
C ILE A 189 -16.92 -1.99 -6.94
N HIS A 190 -16.94 -2.07 -5.60
CA HIS A 190 -17.40 -0.97 -4.76
C HIS A 190 -16.51 0.27 -4.91
N HIS A 191 -15.17 0.13 -4.94
CA HIS A 191 -14.25 1.23 -5.24
C HIS A 191 -14.63 1.96 -6.52
N TRP A 192 -14.83 1.20 -7.58
CA TRP A 192 -15.14 1.76 -8.89
C TRP A 192 -16.46 2.53 -8.87
N LEU A 193 -17.53 1.97 -8.29
CA LEU A 193 -18.83 2.64 -8.18
C LEU A 193 -18.71 3.98 -7.42
N LEU A 194 -17.98 3.99 -6.32
CA LEU A 194 -17.75 5.21 -5.54
C LEU A 194 -16.96 6.27 -6.33
N LEU A 195 -15.98 5.84 -7.13
CA LEU A 195 -15.21 6.75 -8.00
C LEU A 195 -16.06 7.35 -9.11
N GLU A 196 -16.97 6.57 -9.72
CA GLU A 196 -17.92 7.10 -10.72
C GLU A 196 -18.89 8.09 -10.08
N LEU A 197 -19.45 7.76 -8.90
CA LEU A 197 -20.30 8.69 -8.15
C LEU A 197 -19.58 9.99 -7.82
N LEU A 198 -18.33 9.89 -7.37
CA LEU A 198 -17.51 11.05 -7.09
C LEU A 198 -17.24 11.91 -8.34
N ALA A 199 -16.99 11.28 -9.49
CA ALA A 199 -16.81 11.96 -10.77
C ALA A 199 -18.08 12.72 -11.22
N LEU A 200 -19.26 12.22 -10.83
CA LEU A 200 -20.55 12.88 -11.05
C LEU A 200 -20.91 13.91 -9.95
N GLY A 201 -20.01 14.20 -9.01
CA GLY A 201 -20.25 15.16 -7.92
C GLY A 201 -21.05 14.61 -6.74
N HIS A 202 -21.25 13.28 -6.66
CA HIS A 202 -21.98 12.60 -5.59
C HIS A 202 -21.02 11.95 -4.58
N ALA A 203 -20.34 12.78 -3.78
CA ALA A 203 -19.55 12.29 -2.66
C ALA A 203 -20.44 11.62 -1.58
N PRO A 204 -19.92 10.65 -0.82
CA PRO A 204 -20.61 10.12 0.35
C PRO A 204 -20.81 11.22 1.41
N ALA A 205 -21.90 11.13 2.16
CA ALA A 205 -22.21 12.09 3.22
C ALA A 205 -21.28 11.90 4.44
N SER A 206 -20.80 10.67 4.64
CA SER A 206 -19.84 10.33 5.68
C SER A 206 -18.90 9.22 5.20
N GLY A 207 -17.67 9.23 5.70
CA GLY A 207 -16.71 8.14 5.49
C GLY A 207 -17.16 6.81 6.13
N GLU A 208 -18.18 6.80 6.99
CA GLU A 208 -18.81 5.56 7.48
C GLU A 208 -19.40 4.70 6.36
N GLU A 209 -19.86 5.30 5.26
CA GLU A 209 -20.36 4.57 4.09
C GLU A 209 -19.28 3.65 3.47
N LEU A 210 -18.01 3.96 3.73
CA LEU A 210 -16.85 3.26 3.20
C LEU A 210 -16.39 2.11 4.10
N ARG A 211 -16.98 1.96 5.30
CA ARG A 211 -16.63 0.94 6.29
C ARG A 211 -17.26 -0.41 5.94
N TYR A 212 -16.47 -1.47 6.13
CA TYR A 212 -16.94 -2.85 6.12
C TYR A 212 -16.89 -3.49 7.50
N ARG A 213 -17.75 -4.49 7.73
CA ARG A 213 -17.80 -5.19 9.02
C ARG A 213 -16.49 -5.91 9.30
N GLY A 214 -15.85 -5.62 10.44
CA GLY A 214 -14.57 -6.22 10.81
C GLY A 214 -13.36 -5.60 10.10
N ASP A 215 -13.49 -4.41 9.53
CA ASP A 215 -12.32 -3.59 9.16
C ASP A 215 -11.79 -2.87 10.41
N ARG A 216 -10.69 -3.39 10.96
CA ARG A 216 -10.17 -2.90 12.24
C ARG A 216 -9.70 -1.45 12.17
N TYR A 217 -9.25 -0.97 11.00
CA TYR A 217 -8.82 0.42 10.87
C TYR A 217 -10.00 1.38 11.02
N PHE A 218 -11.10 1.12 10.33
CA PHE A 218 -12.30 1.96 10.45
C PHE A 218 -12.94 1.87 11.83
N ASP A 219 -12.91 0.70 12.47
CA ASP A 219 -13.39 0.57 13.84
C ASP A 219 -12.54 1.41 14.80
N LEU A 220 -11.20 1.37 14.67
CA LEU A 220 -10.30 2.22 15.46
C LEU A 220 -10.50 3.72 15.17
N LEU A 221 -10.74 4.08 13.91
CA LEU A 221 -10.99 5.46 13.49
C LEU A 221 -12.26 6.00 14.15
N LEU A 222 -13.34 5.21 14.16
CA LEU A 222 -14.58 5.55 14.87
C LEU A 222 -14.41 5.59 16.39
N GLU A 223 -13.60 4.71 16.95
CA GLU A 223 -13.29 4.68 18.39
C GLU A 223 -12.46 5.90 18.82
N THR A 224 -11.55 6.38 17.95
CA THR A 224 -10.55 7.41 18.29
C THR A 224 -10.96 8.82 17.88
N ASP A 225 -11.52 8.97 16.67
CA ASP A 225 -11.94 10.26 16.11
C ASP A 225 -13.19 10.07 15.20
N PRO A 226 -14.39 9.89 15.79
CA PRO A 226 -15.62 9.72 15.03
C PRO A 226 -16.00 10.96 14.21
N GLY A 227 -15.53 12.15 14.61
CA GLY A 227 -15.81 13.40 13.92
C GLY A 227 -15.13 13.49 12.55
N LEU A 228 -13.91 12.94 12.44
CA LEU A 228 -13.09 12.97 11.23
C LEU A 228 -13.81 12.42 9.98
N LEU A 229 -14.64 11.38 10.14
CA LEU A 229 -15.37 10.78 9.03
C LEU A 229 -16.49 11.66 8.47
N SER A 230 -16.90 12.70 9.19
CA SER A 230 -17.96 13.62 8.77
C SER A 230 -17.46 15.04 8.54
N GLU A 231 -16.14 15.27 8.65
CA GLU A 231 -15.54 16.57 8.35
C GLU A 231 -15.74 16.93 6.87
N PRO A 232 -16.05 18.22 6.56
CA PRO A 232 -16.18 18.69 5.18
C PRO A 232 -14.97 18.30 4.32
N GLY A 233 -15.22 17.83 3.10
CA GLY A 233 -14.19 17.39 2.15
C GLY A 233 -13.56 16.02 2.44
N VAL A 234 -13.56 15.54 3.69
CA VAL A 234 -12.89 14.28 4.07
C VAL A 234 -13.51 13.04 3.39
N PRO A 235 -14.85 12.82 3.39
CA PRO A 235 -15.44 11.68 2.68
C PRO A 235 -15.09 11.66 1.18
N ALA A 236 -15.08 12.84 0.55
CA ALA A 236 -14.72 12.99 -0.86
C ALA A 236 -13.24 12.69 -1.11
N LEU A 237 -12.35 13.13 -0.21
CA LEU A 237 -10.92 12.81 -0.24
C LEU A 237 -10.66 11.31 -0.04
N MET A 238 -11.38 10.66 0.88
CA MET A 238 -11.27 9.22 1.11
C MET A 238 -11.65 8.41 -0.14
N VAL A 239 -12.74 8.78 -0.82
CA VAL A 239 -13.12 8.13 -2.08
C VAL A 239 -12.09 8.39 -3.18
N HIS A 240 -11.55 9.61 -3.27
CA HIS A 240 -10.49 9.94 -4.22
C HIS A 240 -9.24 9.06 -4.05
N HIS A 241 -8.90 8.67 -2.82
CA HIS A 241 -7.79 7.77 -2.55
C HIS A 241 -7.99 6.33 -3.05
N LEU A 242 -9.20 5.96 -3.47
CA LEU A 242 -9.50 4.64 -4.04
C LEU A 242 -9.04 4.49 -5.50
N GLN A 243 -8.63 5.58 -6.16
CA GLN A 243 -8.15 5.52 -7.55
C GLN A 243 -6.89 4.63 -7.68
N PRO A 244 -6.78 3.82 -8.75
CA PRO A 244 -5.58 3.02 -9.00
C PRO A 244 -4.38 3.92 -9.32
N PHE A 245 -3.21 3.56 -8.79
CA PHE A 245 -2.01 4.42 -8.78
C PHE A 245 -0.98 4.33 -9.94
N PRO A 246 -1.11 3.57 -11.04
CA PRO A 246 -0.05 3.55 -12.06
C PRO A 246 -0.27 4.65 -13.12
N GLY A 247 0.61 5.66 -13.19
CA GLY A 247 0.64 6.63 -14.31
C GLY A 247 0.56 8.13 -13.95
N GLY A 248 0.42 8.47 -12.67
CA GLY A 248 0.99 9.71 -12.08
C GLY A 248 0.36 11.08 -12.37
N VAL A 249 -0.53 11.27 -13.34
CA VAL A 249 -1.06 12.61 -13.67
C VAL A 249 -2.50 12.83 -13.14
N PRO A 250 -3.47 11.91 -13.35
CA PRO A 250 -4.87 12.20 -13.01
C PRO A 250 -5.17 12.26 -11.50
N TRP A 251 -4.43 11.51 -10.67
CA TRP A 251 -4.66 11.50 -9.22
C TRP A 251 -4.21 12.82 -8.57
N THR A 252 -2.99 13.28 -8.88
CA THR A 252 -2.46 14.52 -8.33
C THR A 252 -3.22 15.75 -8.83
N GLU A 253 -3.72 15.74 -10.07
CA GLU A 253 -4.54 16.83 -10.62
C GLU A 253 -5.89 16.98 -9.88
N GLY A 254 -6.48 15.86 -9.45
CA GLY A 254 -7.74 15.86 -8.71
C GLY A 254 -7.60 16.22 -7.22
N LEU A 255 -6.38 16.32 -6.69
CA LEU A 255 -6.13 16.50 -5.26
C LEU A 255 -6.33 17.96 -4.76
N PRO A 256 -5.82 19.01 -5.43
CA PRO A 256 -5.95 20.40 -4.96
C PRO A 256 -7.38 20.84 -4.61
N PRO A 257 -8.42 20.63 -5.46
CA PRO A 257 -9.78 21.05 -5.12
C PRO A 257 -10.31 20.33 -3.87
N ARG A 258 -9.86 19.09 -3.60
CA ARG A 258 -10.31 18.30 -2.45
C ARG A 258 -9.66 18.75 -1.15
N LEU A 259 -8.38 19.11 -1.21
CA LEU A 259 -7.70 19.69 -0.05
C LEU A 259 -8.25 21.07 0.29
N ALA A 260 -8.73 21.84 -0.70
CA ALA A 260 -9.36 23.13 -0.48
C ALA A 260 -10.70 23.06 0.28
N GLU A 261 -11.39 21.91 0.25
CA GLU A 261 -12.61 21.66 1.02
C GLU A 261 -12.34 21.31 2.50
N ILE A 262 -11.09 21.03 2.86
CA ILE A 262 -10.69 20.62 4.20
C ILE A 262 -10.04 21.80 4.94
N THR A 263 -10.53 22.09 6.14
CA THR A 263 -10.08 23.24 6.95
C THR A 263 -8.58 23.19 7.29
N ASP A 264 -8.10 22.03 7.76
CA ASP A 264 -6.68 21.80 8.05
C ASP A 264 -6.23 20.45 7.47
N PRO A 265 -5.79 20.43 6.20
CA PRO A 265 -5.37 19.19 5.55
C PRO A 265 -4.21 18.49 6.26
N ALA A 266 -3.34 19.24 6.94
CA ALA A 266 -2.19 18.68 7.63
C ALA A 266 -2.60 17.95 8.91
N ASP A 267 -3.46 18.57 9.71
CA ASP A 267 -3.99 17.94 10.92
C ASP A 267 -4.94 16.78 10.60
N THR A 268 -5.83 16.91 9.61
CA THR A 268 -6.67 15.81 9.11
C THR A 268 -5.82 14.62 8.67
N ALA A 269 -4.76 14.85 7.88
CA ALA A 269 -3.88 13.76 7.45
C ALA A 269 -3.12 13.10 8.61
N ARG A 270 -2.66 13.91 9.56
CA ARG A 270 -1.99 13.44 10.77
C ARG A 270 -2.92 12.56 11.61
N ARG A 271 -4.10 13.06 11.99
CA ARG A 271 -5.10 12.31 12.77
C ARG A 271 -5.49 11.00 12.11
N PHE A 272 -5.72 11.02 10.79
CA PHE A 272 -6.04 9.82 10.02
C PHE A 272 -4.90 8.78 10.08
N LEU A 273 -3.65 9.19 9.85
CA LEU A 273 -2.50 8.28 9.87
C LEU A 273 -2.13 7.80 11.28
N GLU A 274 -2.26 8.65 12.31
CA GLU A 274 -1.93 8.32 13.70
C GLU A 274 -2.77 7.13 14.22
N VAL A 275 -4.04 7.03 13.83
CA VAL A 275 -4.92 5.90 14.19
C VAL A 275 -4.33 4.54 13.76
N ALA A 276 -3.59 4.49 12.64
CA ALA A 276 -2.98 3.25 12.18
C ALA A 276 -1.89 2.71 13.11
N LEU A 277 -1.33 3.53 14.02
CA LEU A 277 -0.40 3.06 15.05
C LEU A 277 -1.08 2.13 16.06
N ALA A 278 -2.40 2.27 16.27
CA ALA A 278 -3.18 1.43 17.17
C ALA A 278 -3.63 0.10 16.53
N LEU A 279 -3.35 -0.12 15.24
CA LEU A 279 -3.67 -1.39 14.58
C LEU A 279 -3.01 -2.56 15.34
N PRO A 280 -3.78 -3.57 15.79
CA PRO A 280 -3.19 -4.71 16.47
C PRO A 280 -2.24 -5.45 15.51
N LEU A 281 -1.05 -5.79 16.00
CA LEU A 281 -0.10 -6.58 15.23
C LEU A 281 -0.43 -8.07 15.39
N PRO A 282 -0.49 -8.87 14.30
CA PRO A 282 -0.75 -10.29 14.42
C PRO A 282 0.34 -10.98 15.24
N GLY A 283 -0.01 -11.33 16.48
CA GLY A 283 0.82 -12.07 17.43
C GLY A 283 0.42 -13.55 17.56
N THR A 284 -0.59 -14.02 16.82
CA THR A 284 -1.10 -15.38 16.93
C THR A 284 -1.33 -15.98 15.54
N THR A 285 -0.91 -17.23 15.37
CA THR A 285 -1.27 -18.06 14.23
C THR A 285 -2.78 -17.93 13.97
N PRO A 286 -3.22 -17.55 12.76
CA PRO A 286 -4.64 -17.42 12.50
C PRO A 286 -5.32 -18.79 12.67
N PRO A 287 -6.54 -18.86 13.23
CA PRO A 287 -7.31 -20.09 13.13
C PRO A 287 -7.49 -20.39 11.63
N ARG A 288 -7.05 -21.57 11.20
CA ARG A 288 -7.44 -22.09 9.89
C ARG A 288 -8.96 -22.26 9.94
N PHE A 289 -9.67 -21.92 8.86
CA PHE A 289 -11.08 -22.29 8.74
C PHE A 289 -11.26 -23.75 9.11
N THR A 290 -12.27 -24.02 9.95
CA THR A 290 -12.73 -25.38 10.21
C THR A 290 -13.23 -26.00 8.89
N GLU A 291 -13.33 -27.33 8.85
CA GLU A 291 -13.82 -28.03 7.65
C GLU A 291 -15.24 -27.59 7.27
N GLU A 292 -16.11 -27.36 8.27
CA GLU A 292 -17.45 -26.78 8.09
C GLU A 292 -17.43 -25.35 7.50
N GLU A 293 -16.52 -24.48 7.95
CA GLU A 293 -16.42 -23.13 7.40
C GLU A 293 -15.90 -23.14 5.96
N ARG A 294 -15.02 -24.09 5.62
CA ARG A 294 -14.54 -24.28 4.24
C ARG A 294 -15.65 -24.76 3.31
N GLU A 295 -16.51 -25.67 3.76
CA GLU A 295 -17.69 -26.10 3.00
C GLU A 295 -18.71 -24.97 2.84
N ARG A 296 -18.90 -24.13 3.86
CA ARG A 296 -19.86 -23.01 3.85
C ARG A 296 -19.45 -21.84 2.96
N HIS A 297 -18.16 -21.54 2.89
CA HIS A 297 -17.61 -20.40 2.13
C HIS A 297 -17.10 -20.78 0.73
N GLY A 298 -17.07 -22.07 0.40
CA GLY A 298 -16.53 -22.60 -0.85
C GLY A 298 -15.00 -22.47 -0.94
N TYR A 299 -14.37 -23.30 -1.77
CA TYR A 299 -12.93 -23.25 -2.07
C TYR A 299 -12.57 -21.99 -2.88
N THR A 300 -12.67 -20.80 -2.29
CA THR A 300 -12.06 -19.61 -2.85
C THR A 300 -10.66 -19.46 -2.25
N TRP A 301 -9.63 -19.49 -3.09
CA TRP A 301 -8.23 -19.28 -2.72
C TRP A 301 -7.95 -17.91 -2.03
N ASN A 302 -8.97 -17.07 -1.85
CA ASN A 302 -8.88 -15.69 -1.37
C ASN A 302 -9.70 -15.39 -0.10
N ALA A 303 -10.60 -16.27 0.34
CA ALA A 303 -11.25 -16.09 1.64
C ALA A 303 -10.26 -16.59 2.68
N ALA A 304 -9.60 -15.68 3.41
CA ALA A 304 -9.04 -15.96 4.73
C ALA A 304 -10.01 -15.35 5.77
N PRO A 305 -10.12 -15.89 6.99
CA PRO A 305 -10.84 -15.20 8.04
C PRO A 305 -10.18 -13.82 8.23
N ARG A 306 -11.00 -12.77 8.37
CA ARG A 306 -10.53 -11.48 8.87
C ARG A 306 -10.05 -11.72 10.30
N ASP A 307 -8.76 -12.00 10.48
CA ASP A 307 -8.17 -12.00 11.81
C ASP A 307 -8.03 -10.56 12.31
N ALA A 308 -7.53 -10.41 13.54
CA ALA A 308 -7.48 -9.15 14.26
C ALA A 308 -6.80 -7.98 13.51
N ALA A 309 -6.05 -8.22 12.43
CA ALA A 309 -5.29 -7.20 11.70
C ALA A 309 -5.66 -7.06 10.22
N HIS A 310 -6.85 -7.48 9.84
CA HIS A 310 -7.34 -7.30 8.48
C HIS A 310 -7.58 -5.81 8.17
N LEU A 311 -6.85 -5.29 7.19
CA LEU A 311 -7.17 -4.05 6.49
C LEU A 311 -7.96 -4.40 5.22
N SER A 312 -9.15 -3.84 5.06
CA SER A 312 -9.85 -3.96 3.79
C SER A 312 -9.05 -3.30 2.67
N VAL A 313 -9.41 -3.61 1.42
CA VAL A 313 -8.82 -2.94 0.27
C VAL A 313 -9.15 -1.44 0.29
N HIS A 314 -10.27 -1.00 0.91
CA HIS A 314 -10.57 0.41 1.17
C HIS A 314 -9.55 1.06 2.10
N ALA A 315 -9.43 0.56 3.33
CA ALA A 315 -8.55 1.11 4.35
C ALA A 315 -7.10 1.20 3.86
N ARG A 316 -6.61 0.16 3.16
CA ARG A 316 -5.26 0.16 2.59
C ARG A 316 -5.04 1.27 1.55
N HIS A 317 -5.97 1.47 0.61
CA HIS A 317 -5.84 2.52 -0.40
C HIS A 317 -5.96 3.92 0.22
N MET A 318 -6.83 4.09 1.21
CA MET A 318 -6.99 5.36 1.91
C MET A 318 -5.75 5.72 2.75
N LEU A 319 -5.18 4.77 3.50
CA LEU A 319 -3.94 4.98 4.24
C LEU A 319 -2.79 5.36 3.31
N LYS A 320 -2.66 4.65 2.19
CA LYS A 320 -1.69 4.99 1.14
C LYS A 320 -1.93 6.39 0.56
N GLY A 321 -3.18 6.70 0.22
CA GLY A 321 -3.57 7.99 -0.35
C GLY A 321 -3.28 9.13 0.61
N MET A 322 -3.62 8.95 1.90
CA MET A 322 -3.37 9.93 2.94
C MET A 322 -1.87 10.12 3.20
N ALA A 323 -1.08 9.05 3.19
CA ALA A 323 0.38 9.18 3.23
C ALA A 323 0.90 10.00 2.03
N LYS A 324 0.35 9.82 0.83
CA LYS A 324 0.74 10.63 -0.34
C LYS A 324 0.31 12.11 -0.24
N VAL A 325 -0.78 12.42 0.48
CA VAL A 325 -1.18 13.81 0.74
C VAL A 325 -0.06 14.57 1.42
N VAL A 326 0.68 13.92 2.34
CA VAL A 326 1.82 14.52 3.04
C VAL A 326 2.83 15.19 2.10
N ALA A 327 3.12 14.55 0.95
CA ALA A 327 4.07 15.11 -0.02
C ALA A 327 3.59 16.42 -0.70
N HIS A 328 2.33 16.79 -0.48
CA HIS A 328 1.68 17.99 -1.00
C HIS A 328 1.36 19.01 0.10
N LEU A 329 1.67 18.69 1.37
CA LEU A 329 1.50 19.60 2.49
C LEU A 329 2.66 20.60 2.59
N PRO A 330 2.49 21.72 3.33
CA PRO A 330 3.59 22.63 3.63
C PRO A 330 4.79 21.94 4.29
N ARG A 331 6.00 22.45 4.07
CA ARG A 331 7.24 21.91 4.66
C ARG A 331 7.24 21.87 6.20
N THR A 332 6.41 22.68 6.85
CA THR A 332 6.21 22.62 8.31
C THR A 332 5.62 21.28 8.78
N SER A 333 5.00 20.51 7.88
CA SER A 333 4.49 19.17 8.16
C SER A 333 5.55 18.07 8.09
N THR A 334 6.71 18.32 7.47
CA THR A 334 7.74 17.30 7.24
C THR A 334 8.24 16.62 8.53
N PRO A 335 8.52 17.32 9.65
CA PRO A 335 9.07 16.67 10.84
C PRO A 335 8.15 15.62 11.44
N TRP A 336 6.87 15.94 11.68
CA TRP A 336 5.92 14.97 12.24
C TRP A 336 5.61 13.87 11.24
N ALA A 337 5.59 14.18 9.94
CA ALA A 337 5.26 13.22 8.91
C ALA A 337 6.35 12.16 8.74
N VAL A 338 7.63 12.56 8.73
CA VAL A 338 8.75 11.62 8.68
C VAL A 338 8.68 10.68 9.87
N ASP A 339 8.53 11.22 11.08
CA ASP A 339 8.43 10.43 12.31
C ASP A 339 7.24 9.46 12.28
N LEU A 340 6.05 9.93 11.92
CA LEU A 340 4.85 9.09 11.88
C LEU A 340 4.92 7.99 10.81
N LEU A 341 5.31 8.34 9.58
CA LEU A 341 5.41 7.38 8.49
C LEU A 341 6.49 6.34 8.75
N GLU A 342 7.62 6.73 9.36
CA GLU A 342 8.65 5.79 9.78
C GLU A 342 8.13 4.82 10.84
N ARG A 343 7.50 5.33 11.92
CA ARG A 343 6.93 4.49 12.98
C ARG A 343 5.91 3.49 12.41
N LEU A 344 5.05 3.92 11.48
CA LEU A 344 4.10 3.07 10.80
C LEU A 344 4.78 2.01 9.93
N ALA A 345 5.73 2.40 9.08
CA ALA A 345 6.44 1.48 8.20
C ALA A 345 7.20 0.40 9.01
N LEU A 346 7.93 0.80 10.04
CA LEU A 346 8.65 -0.11 10.94
C LEU A 346 7.71 -1.10 11.63
N ARG A 347 6.56 -0.61 12.10
CA ARG A 347 5.53 -1.43 12.75
C ARG A 347 4.97 -2.48 11.79
N LEU A 348 4.59 -2.07 10.58
CA LEU A 348 3.90 -2.90 9.59
C LEU A 348 4.80 -3.92 8.88
N GLU A 349 6.12 -3.70 8.89
CA GLU A 349 7.07 -4.52 8.14
C GLU A 349 7.61 -5.76 8.91
N SER A 350 7.27 -5.91 10.19
CA SER A 350 7.80 -7.01 10.99
C SER A 350 7.33 -8.40 10.50
N LYS A 351 8.24 -9.39 10.56
CA LYS A 351 8.07 -10.77 10.01
C LYS A 351 6.79 -11.53 10.39
N PRO A 352 6.25 -11.47 11.62
CA PRO A 352 5.01 -12.19 11.94
C PRO A 352 3.78 -11.63 11.21
N LEU A 353 3.92 -10.50 10.51
CA LEU A 353 2.81 -9.72 9.95
C LEU A 353 2.64 -9.83 8.43
N ARG A 354 3.20 -10.86 7.80
CA ARG A 354 3.15 -11.04 6.33
C ARG A 354 1.79 -11.52 5.84
N ARG A 355 0.72 -10.80 6.19
CA ARG A 355 -0.44 -10.68 5.30
C ARG A 355 -0.02 -9.76 4.15
N GLN A 356 -0.45 -10.06 2.93
CA GLN A 356 -0.06 -9.30 1.75
C GLN A 356 -0.34 -7.79 1.91
N THR A 357 -1.44 -7.41 2.56
CA THR A 357 -1.93 -6.02 2.62
C THR A 357 -1.10 -5.07 3.49
N THR A 358 -0.68 -5.48 4.68
CA THR A 358 0.16 -4.67 5.60
C THR A 358 1.58 -4.51 5.10
N TYR A 359 2.16 -5.57 4.52
CA TYR A 359 3.47 -5.53 3.88
C TYR A 359 3.52 -4.53 2.71
N TYR A 360 2.51 -4.56 1.83
CA TYR A 360 2.43 -3.58 0.73
C TYR A 360 2.22 -2.16 1.23
N LEU A 361 1.48 -1.95 2.33
CA LEU A 361 1.34 -0.63 2.92
C LEU A 361 2.69 -0.11 3.44
N ALA A 362 3.49 -0.92 4.13
CA ALA A 362 4.83 -0.51 4.57
C ALA A 362 5.71 -0.02 3.40
N HIS A 363 5.69 -0.74 2.28
CA HIS A 363 6.38 -0.31 1.05
C HIS A 363 5.83 1.01 0.48
N ASP A 364 4.51 1.17 0.47
CA ASP A 364 3.86 2.39 0.02
C ASP A 364 4.28 3.60 0.90
N LEU A 365 4.38 3.42 2.22
CA LEU A 365 4.85 4.44 3.17
C LEU A 365 6.33 4.80 2.93
N SER A 366 7.20 3.81 2.74
CA SER A 366 8.61 4.05 2.38
C SER A 366 8.78 4.80 1.06
N SER A 367 7.90 4.55 0.09
CA SER A 367 7.88 5.28 -1.17
C SER A 367 7.43 6.73 -1.00
N VAL A 368 6.58 7.03 -0.02
CA VAL A 368 6.22 8.41 0.34
C VAL A 368 7.40 9.08 1.03
N LEU A 369 7.99 8.44 2.05
CA LEU A 369 9.15 8.94 2.77
C LEU A 369 10.29 9.31 1.80
N SER A 370 10.62 8.42 0.85
CA SER A 370 11.68 8.68 -0.12
C SER A 370 11.40 9.89 -1.02
N GLY A 371 10.14 10.30 -1.17
CA GLY A 371 9.71 11.45 -1.96
C GLY A 371 9.65 12.79 -1.21
N LEU A 372 9.78 12.82 0.13
CA LEU A 372 9.61 14.04 0.94
C LEU A 372 10.75 15.06 0.79
N ARG A 373 11.83 14.73 0.07
CA ARG A 373 12.99 15.60 -0.18
C ARG A 373 13.58 16.23 1.10
N ALA A 374 13.61 15.44 2.17
CA ALA A 374 14.16 15.83 3.46
C ALA A 374 15.23 14.82 3.89
N GLU A 375 16.28 15.30 4.55
CA GLU A 375 17.39 14.46 5.03
C GLU A 375 16.92 13.46 6.09
N GLU A 376 16.02 13.89 6.98
CA GLU A 376 15.40 13.04 7.99
C GLU A 376 14.62 11.87 7.34
N ALA A 377 13.98 12.12 6.20
CA ALA A 377 13.26 11.10 5.46
C ALA A 377 14.21 10.08 4.80
N PHE A 378 15.37 10.53 4.32
CA PHE A 378 16.43 9.64 3.86
C PHE A 378 16.90 8.73 5.00
N HIS A 379 17.15 9.28 6.19
CA HIS A 379 17.58 8.49 7.35
C HIS A 379 16.49 7.51 7.82
N ALA A 380 15.21 7.90 7.78
CA ALA A 380 14.09 7.01 8.08
C ALA A 380 14.07 5.79 7.14
N VAL A 381 14.22 6.00 5.83
CA VAL A 381 14.26 4.90 4.86
C VAL A 381 15.52 4.04 4.99
N ALA A 382 16.66 4.64 5.36
CA ALA A 382 17.88 3.89 5.67
C ALA A 382 17.67 2.97 6.90
N ARG A 383 17.03 3.47 7.96
CA ARG A 383 16.68 2.67 9.16
C ARG A 383 15.70 1.54 8.83
N LEU A 384 14.76 1.75 7.90
CA LEU A 384 13.91 0.69 7.38
C LEU A 384 14.74 -0.39 6.67
N ARG A 385 15.60 -0.02 5.71
CA ARG A 385 16.52 -0.96 5.02
C ARG A 385 17.35 -1.81 5.98
N ASP A 386 17.77 -1.24 7.11
CA ASP A 386 18.70 -1.85 8.04
C ASP A 386 18.05 -2.70 9.13
N GLN A 387 16.72 -2.84 9.09
CA GLN A 387 16.01 -3.74 9.98
C GLN A 387 16.56 -5.18 9.88
N PRO A 388 16.88 -5.83 11.02
CA PRO A 388 17.57 -7.12 11.05
C PRO A 388 16.71 -8.26 10.49
N ASP A 389 15.39 -8.10 10.56
CA ASP A 389 14.42 -9.12 10.19
C ASP A 389 13.81 -8.93 8.80
N LEU A 390 14.32 -8.03 7.96
CA LEU A 390 13.87 -7.96 6.57
C LEU A 390 14.36 -9.14 5.74
N ASP A 391 13.48 -9.65 4.87
CA ASP A 391 13.90 -10.55 3.81
C ASP A 391 14.69 -9.81 2.71
N ARG A 392 15.16 -10.58 1.73
CA ARG A 392 15.94 -10.05 0.60
C ARG A 392 15.14 -9.09 -0.30
N GLY A 393 13.87 -9.34 -0.53
CA GLY A 393 13.01 -8.54 -1.41
C GLY A 393 12.70 -7.17 -0.81
N ALA A 394 12.26 -7.15 0.45
CA ALA A 394 12.01 -5.96 1.24
C ALA A 394 13.28 -5.10 1.36
N ARG A 395 14.41 -5.73 1.70
CA ARG A 395 15.71 -5.04 1.77
C ARG A 395 16.11 -4.40 0.45
N LYS A 396 15.93 -5.10 -0.68
CA LYS A 396 16.18 -4.56 -2.02
C LYS A 396 15.25 -3.39 -2.35
N PHE A 397 13.98 -3.48 -1.97
CA PHE A 397 13.02 -2.41 -2.14
C PHE A 397 13.44 -1.15 -1.38
N HIS A 398 13.76 -1.25 -0.08
CA HIS A 398 14.21 -0.08 0.69
C HIS A 398 15.54 0.46 0.23
N GLN A 399 16.46 -0.39 -0.25
CA GLN A 399 17.69 0.08 -0.88
C GLN A 399 17.39 0.97 -2.10
N ALA A 400 16.38 0.63 -2.91
CA ALA A 400 15.95 1.50 -4.00
C ALA A 400 15.32 2.81 -3.48
N MET A 401 14.60 2.77 -2.37
CA MET A 401 14.02 3.96 -1.74
C MET A 401 15.10 4.88 -1.15
N VAL A 402 16.17 4.35 -0.55
CA VAL A 402 17.35 5.11 -0.11
C VAL A 402 18.00 5.82 -1.31
N ALA A 403 18.21 5.09 -2.42
CA ALA A 403 18.79 5.66 -3.62
C ALA A 403 17.89 6.75 -4.25
N GLN A 404 16.57 6.58 -4.21
CA GLN A 404 15.62 7.59 -4.65
C GLN A 404 15.69 8.85 -3.78
N ALA A 405 15.69 8.71 -2.46
CA ALA A 405 15.78 9.84 -1.53
C ALA A 405 17.09 10.62 -1.74
N ALA A 406 18.23 9.93 -1.85
CA ALA A 406 19.53 10.55 -2.15
C ALA A 406 19.52 11.33 -3.47
N ARG A 407 18.90 10.76 -4.52
CA ARG A 407 18.75 11.46 -5.82
C ARG A 407 17.93 12.74 -5.69
N PHE A 408 16.86 12.75 -4.91
CA PHE A 408 16.07 13.96 -4.70
C PHE A 408 16.79 15.03 -3.87
N LEU A 409 17.72 14.61 -3.00
CA LEU A 409 18.61 15.50 -2.24
C LEU A 409 19.85 15.94 -3.04
N GLY A 410 20.03 15.45 -4.27
CA GLY A 410 21.16 15.81 -5.12
C GLY A 410 22.49 15.19 -4.69
N TRP A 411 22.47 14.11 -3.91
CA TRP A 411 23.69 13.46 -3.42
C TRP A 411 24.28 12.47 -4.43
N THR A 412 25.61 12.39 -4.46
CA THR A 412 26.33 11.36 -5.22
C THR A 412 26.18 9.97 -4.59
N PRO A 413 26.48 8.88 -5.32
CA PRO A 413 26.49 7.53 -4.74
C PRO A 413 27.38 7.40 -3.51
N GLU A 414 28.54 8.06 -3.51
CA GLU A 414 29.47 8.06 -2.39
C GLU A 414 28.91 8.83 -1.19
N GLN A 415 28.25 9.96 -1.44
CA GLN A 415 27.55 10.73 -0.42
C GLN A 415 26.36 9.96 0.17
N MET A 416 25.66 9.17 -0.62
CA MET A 416 24.61 8.28 -0.16
C MET A 416 25.18 7.18 0.76
N VAL A 417 26.30 6.56 0.38
CA VAL A 417 26.93 5.50 1.18
C VAL A 417 27.35 6.05 2.55
N GLU A 418 28.08 7.17 2.60
CA GLU A 418 28.55 7.74 3.87
C GLU A 418 27.41 8.21 4.80
N ARG A 419 26.28 8.68 4.24
CA ARG A 419 25.14 9.16 5.03
C ARG A 419 24.18 8.06 5.46
N SER A 420 24.25 6.89 4.82
CA SER A 420 23.37 5.76 5.13
C SER A 420 23.99 4.71 6.05
N VAL A 421 25.13 5.01 6.69
CA VAL A 421 25.76 4.07 7.63
C VAL A 421 24.80 3.86 8.83
N PRO A 422 24.43 2.61 9.15
CA PRO A 422 23.52 2.36 10.26
C PRO A 422 24.22 2.54 11.62
N GLU A 423 23.60 3.30 12.52
CA GLU A 423 24.08 3.49 13.89
C GLU A 423 23.79 2.29 14.81
N HIS A 424 22.86 1.41 14.42
CA HIS A 424 22.42 0.25 15.19
C HIS A 424 21.93 0.52 16.63
N GLY A 425 21.52 1.77 16.90
CA GLY A 425 21.06 2.24 18.22
C GLY A 425 22.19 2.53 19.20
N LEU A 426 23.44 2.62 18.73
CA LEU A 426 24.54 3.10 19.55
C LEU A 426 24.33 4.58 19.90
N SER A 427 24.69 4.94 21.13
CA SER A 427 24.85 6.32 21.57
C SER A 427 26.16 6.89 21.01
N ALA A 428 26.37 8.20 21.11
CA ALA A 428 27.56 8.88 20.60
C ALA A 428 28.90 8.37 21.19
N ASP A 429 28.85 7.73 22.37
CA ASP A 429 30.00 7.07 23.01
C ASP A 429 30.30 5.65 22.46
N GLY A 430 29.53 5.19 21.47
CA GLY A 430 29.67 3.88 20.87
C GLY A 430 29.03 2.74 21.67
N THR A 431 28.10 3.05 22.59
CA THR A 431 27.42 2.04 23.42
C THR A 431 25.92 1.94 23.16
N PHE A 432 25.39 0.71 23.17
CA PHE A 432 23.97 0.41 23.20
C PHE A 432 23.60 -0.20 24.54
N THR A 433 22.64 0.39 25.25
CA THR A 433 22.17 -0.10 26.55
C THR A 433 20.72 -0.56 26.46
N THR A 434 20.42 -1.74 26.99
CA THR A 434 19.07 -2.28 27.08
C THR A 434 18.86 -3.08 28.36
N ARG A 435 17.60 -3.29 28.74
CA ARG A 435 17.23 -4.19 29.83
C ARG A 435 16.76 -5.53 29.26
N VAL A 436 17.25 -6.63 29.83
CA VAL A 436 16.77 -7.99 29.52
C VAL A 436 16.45 -8.66 30.86
N GLY A 437 15.17 -8.86 31.14
CA GLY A 437 14.70 -9.27 32.46
C GLY A 437 15.19 -8.31 33.57
N ALA A 438 15.91 -8.86 34.55
CA ALA A 438 16.50 -8.10 35.65
C ALA A 438 17.90 -7.54 35.36
N PHE A 439 18.47 -7.79 34.17
CA PHE A 439 19.83 -7.40 33.83
C PHE A 439 19.86 -6.15 32.96
N THR A 440 20.81 -5.26 33.23
CA THR A 440 21.21 -4.20 32.31
C THR A 440 22.31 -4.73 31.41
N VAL A 441 22.10 -4.66 30.10
CA VAL A 441 23.06 -5.15 29.09
C VAL A 441 23.60 -3.97 28.30
N VAL A 442 24.93 -3.83 28.31
CA VAL A 442 25.64 -2.82 27.53
C VAL A 442 26.42 -3.54 26.44
N LEU A 443 26.23 -3.12 25.19
CA LEU A 443 27.00 -3.54 24.03
C LEU A 443 27.85 -2.35 23.56
N ALA A 444 29.16 -2.45 23.66
CA ALA A 444 30.10 -1.41 23.25
C ALA A 444 30.78 -1.80 21.93
N LEU A 445 30.93 -0.83 21.02
CA LEU A 445 31.79 -0.95 19.85
C LEU A 445 33.22 -0.59 20.25
N THR A 446 34.14 -1.54 20.10
CA THR A 446 35.57 -1.35 20.41
C THR A 446 36.40 -1.43 19.13
N GLY A 447 37.68 -1.07 19.21
CA GLY A 447 38.61 -1.19 18.07
C GLY A 447 38.64 -2.62 17.49
N ASP A 448 38.48 -3.65 18.30
CA ASP A 448 38.55 -5.06 17.85
C ASP A 448 37.18 -5.67 17.52
N GLY A 449 36.09 -4.91 17.65
CA GLY A 449 34.75 -5.37 17.32
C GLY A 449 33.70 -4.92 18.32
N THR A 450 33.05 -5.87 19.00
CA THR A 450 31.97 -5.59 19.95
C THR A 450 32.16 -6.35 21.25
N GLU A 451 32.00 -5.67 22.38
CA GLU A 451 32.01 -6.27 23.71
C GLU A 451 30.65 -6.11 24.40
N SER A 452 30.23 -7.14 25.13
CA SER A 452 28.99 -7.10 25.90
C SER A 452 29.26 -7.26 27.40
N THR A 453 28.56 -6.45 28.20
CA THR A 453 28.58 -6.49 29.66
C THR A 453 27.15 -6.67 30.17
N PHE A 454 26.94 -7.64 31.05
CA PHE A 454 25.67 -7.96 31.67
C PHE A 454 25.78 -7.65 33.17
N THR A 455 24.98 -6.69 33.64
CA THR A 455 24.97 -6.26 35.04
C THR A 455 23.70 -6.76 35.70
N GLY A 456 23.84 -7.60 36.73
CA GLY A 456 22.74 -8.14 37.52
C GLY A 456 22.13 -7.13 38.48
N PRO A 457 20.99 -7.47 39.11
CA PRO A 457 20.33 -6.62 40.11
C PRO A 457 21.16 -6.42 41.38
N ASP A 458 22.12 -7.31 41.64
CA ASP A 458 23.13 -7.23 42.71
C ASP A 458 24.32 -6.32 42.35
N GLY A 459 24.32 -5.72 41.15
CA GLY A 459 25.42 -4.91 40.64
C GLY A 459 26.58 -5.71 40.04
N THR A 460 26.52 -7.05 40.06
CA THR A 460 27.60 -7.89 39.53
C THR A 460 27.62 -7.83 38.00
N ALA A 461 28.77 -7.44 37.42
CA ALA A 461 28.97 -7.35 35.98
C ALA A 461 29.75 -8.54 35.42
N VAL A 462 29.25 -9.17 34.35
CA VAL A 462 29.92 -10.28 33.65
C VAL A 462 29.91 -10.08 32.14
N ARG A 463 30.93 -10.60 31.45
CA ARG A 463 31.09 -10.48 29.98
C ARG A 463 30.33 -11.52 29.15
N ARG A 464 29.80 -12.57 29.79
CA ARG A 464 29.06 -13.64 29.13
C ARG A 464 27.63 -13.67 29.64
N ALA A 465 26.68 -13.96 28.75
CA ALA A 465 25.27 -14.05 29.11
C ALA A 465 25.05 -15.06 30.26
N PRO A 466 24.55 -14.60 31.42
CA PRO A 466 24.22 -15.47 32.55
C PRO A 466 23.29 -16.62 32.15
N LYS A 467 23.40 -17.76 32.85
CA LYS A 467 22.53 -18.92 32.60
C LYS A 467 21.05 -18.56 32.70
N ALA A 468 20.68 -17.76 33.71
CA ALA A 468 19.33 -17.27 33.91
C ALA A 468 18.75 -16.58 32.66
N LEU A 469 19.50 -15.70 31.99
CA LEU A 469 19.05 -15.05 30.76
C LEU A 469 18.94 -16.01 29.59
N ARG A 470 19.88 -16.96 29.46
CA ARG A 470 19.87 -17.96 28.38
C ARG A 470 18.63 -18.85 28.40
N GLU A 471 18.08 -19.11 29.58
CA GLU A 471 16.90 -19.94 29.76
C GLU A 471 15.59 -19.12 29.70
N SER A 472 15.58 -17.91 30.28
CA SER A 472 14.34 -17.10 30.40
C SER A 472 14.07 -16.13 29.25
N HIS A 473 15.11 -15.63 28.58
CA HIS A 473 15.01 -14.60 27.54
C HIS A 473 15.87 -14.96 26.31
N PRO A 474 15.70 -16.16 25.73
CA PRO A 474 16.55 -16.64 24.63
C PRO A 474 16.41 -15.80 23.36
N ASP A 475 15.24 -15.22 23.08
CA ASP A 475 14.98 -14.48 21.85
C ASP A 475 15.55 -13.05 21.89
N GLU A 476 15.51 -12.39 23.06
CA GLU A 476 16.18 -11.12 23.31
C GLU A 476 17.71 -11.28 23.20
N LEU A 477 18.26 -12.37 23.74
CA LEU A 477 19.69 -12.67 23.58
C LEU A 477 20.07 -12.92 22.12
N LYS A 478 19.24 -13.64 21.35
CA LYS A 478 19.45 -13.79 19.90
C LYS A 478 19.38 -12.45 19.17
N ALA A 479 18.46 -11.56 19.56
CA ALA A 479 18.38 -10.22 18.99
C ALA A 479 19.65 -9.41 19.28
N LEU A 480 20.16 -9.46 20.52
CA LEU A 480 21.42 -8.81 20.90
C LEU A 480 22.62 -9.36 20.12
N GLN A 481 22.73 -10.68 19.96
CA GLN A 481 23.79 -11.31 19.18
C GLN A 481 23.73 -10.92 17.70
N ARG A 482 22.52 -10.85 17.11
CA ARG A 482 22.32 -10.34 15.75
C ARG A 482 22.79 -8.90 15.61
N ARG A 483 22.47 -8.03 16.58
CA ARG A 483 22.96 -6.63 16.62
C ARG A 483 24.48 -6.57 16.69
N ALA A 484 25.11 -7.33 17.60
CA ALA A 484 26.58 -7.38 17.71
C ALA A 484 27.25 -7.87 16.41
N ALA A 485 26.66 -8.85 15.72
CA ALA A 485 27.15 -9.29 14.42
C ALA A 485 26.99 -8.22 13.33
N ALA A 486 25.88 -7.48 13.32
CA ALA A 486 25.65 -6.38 12.38
C ALA A 486 26.66 -5.24 12.59
N LEU A 487 26.89 -4.84 13.84
CA LEU A 487 27.88 -3.82 14.23
C LEU A 487 29.30 -4.18 13.77
N ARG A 488 29.75 -5.42 14.00
CA ARG A 488 31.07 -5.88 13.54
C ARG A 488 31.21 -5.82 12.02
N ARG A 489 30.14 -6.16 11.27
CA ARG A 489 30.12 -6.06 9.81
C ARG A 489 30.17 -4.60 9.35
N ALA A 490 29.40 -3.73 9.99
CA ALA A 490 29.39 -2.30 9.68
C ALA A 490 30.76 -1.66 9.95
N LEU A 491 31.37 -1.91 11.11
CA LEU A 491 32.72 -1.42 11.43
C LEU A 491 33.76 -1.92 10.43
N LYS A 492 33.71 -3.20 10.05
CA LYS A 492 34.62 -3.74 9.02
C LYS A 492 34.43 -3.03 7.67
N ALA A 493 33.19 -2.87 7.22
CA ALA A 493 32.89 -2.18 5.97
C ALA A 493 33.34 -0.71 5.99
N GLU A 494 33.15 -0.02 7.12
CA GLU A 494 33.60 1.37 7.28
C GLU A 494 35.12 1.48 7.28
N ARG A 495 35.85 0.53 7.88
CA ARG A 495 37.32 0.49 7.78
C ARG A 495 37.80 0.30 6.34
N GLU A 496 37.19 -0.64 5.61
CA GLU A 496 37.50 -0.86 4.20
C GLU A 496 37.20 0.38 3.36
N ARG A 497 36.07 1.05 3.62
CA ARG A 497 35.67 2.29 2.96
C ARG A 497 36.63 3.43 3.26
N LEU A 498 36.98 3.64 4.53
CA LEU A 498 37.92 4.69 4.96
C LEU A 498 39.32 4.45 4.38
N ALA A 499 39.79 3.20 4.35
CA ALA A 499 41.05 2.85 3.71
C ALA A 499 41.01 3.16 2.20
N ALA A 500 39.90 2.89 1.52
CA ALA A 500 39.72 3.22 0.11
C ALA A 500 39.61 4.73 -0.17
N LEU A 501 39.37 5.57 0.85
CA LEU A 501 39.44 7.03 0.69
C LEU A 501 40.87 7.53 0.56
N ALA A 502 41.86 6.79 1.07
CA ALA A 502 43.27 7.13 0.89
C ALA A 502 43.63 7.07 -0.60
N GLY A 503 43.96 8.22 -1.19
CA GLY A 503 44.18 8.35 -2.64
C GLY A 503 42.96 8.78 -3.46
N SER A 504 41.85 9.15 -2.80
CA SER A 504 40.73 9.82 -3.46
C SER A 504 40.85 11.34 -3.40
N ASP A 505 40.35 12.04 -4.42
CA ASP A 505 40.27 13.51 -4.47
C ASP A 505 39.06 14.07 -3.70
N ARG A 506 38.55 13.32 -2.73
CA ARG A 506 37.35 13.68 -1.96
C ARG A 506 37.66 14.83 -1.03
N VAL A 507 36.80 15.85 -1.07
CA VAL A 507 36.85 17.01 -0.18
C VAL A 507 35.49 17.20 0.47
N TRP A 508 35.47 17.39 1.78
CA TRP A 508 34.27 17.67 2.56
C TRP A 508 34.33 19.08 3.13
N ALA A 509 33.16 19.72 3.24
CA ALA A 509 33.00 20.84 4.15
C ALA A 509 33.03 20.33 5.59
N LEU A 510 33.62 21.11 6.51
CA LEU A 510 33.68 20.74 7.93
C LEU A 510 32.30 20.36 8.52
N PRO A 511 31.19 21.07 8.24
CA PRO A 511 29.88 20.72 8.77
C PRO A 511 29.33 19.36 8.29
N ASP A 512 29.74 18.89 7.11
CA ASP A 512 29.38 17.56 6.59
C ASP A 512 30.30 16.47 7.17
N TRP A 513 31.59 16.76 7.27
CA TRP A 513 32.57 15.77 7.70
C TRP A 513 32.38 15.33 9.16
N VAL A 514 32.06 16.27 10.05
CA VAL A 514 31.88 15.97 11.48
C VAL A 514 30.77 14.94 11.74
N PRO A 515 29.50 15.13 11.32
CA PRO A 515 28.41 14.20 11.65
C PRO A 515 28.60 12.80 11.04
N TYR A 516 29.07 12.68 9.79
CA TYR A 516 29.15 11.38 9.10
C TYR A 516 30.49 10.65 9.28
N TYR A 517 31.52 11.33 9.78
CA TYR A 517 32.80 10.70 10.10
C TYR A 517 33.07 10.76 11.59
N LEU A 518 33.46 11.92 12.13
CA LEU A 518 34.00 11.99 13.49
C LEU A 518 32.98 11.70 14.58
N ALA A 519 31.75 12.20 14.46
CA ALA A 519 30.71 12.06 15.48
C ALA A 519 29.91 10.77 15.33
N HIS A 520 29.95 10.14 14.15
CA HIS A 520 29.17 8.95 13.87
C HIS A 520 29.59 7.79 14.79
N PRO A 521 28.65 7.09 15.47
CA PRO A 521 29.01 6.10 16.48
C PRO A 521 29.72 4.85 15.92
N VAL A 522 29.45 4.49 14.66
CA VAL A 522 30.11 3.35 13.96
C VAL A 522 31.37 3.78 13.19
N THR A 523 31.27 4.79 12.32
CA THR A 523 32.40 5.30 11.51
C THR A 523 33.45 6.04 12.33
N GLY A 524 33.04 6.79 13.36
CA GLY A 524 33.90 7.67 14.15
C GLY A 524 35.13 7.03 14.76
N PRO A 525 35.03 5.87 15.43
CA PRO A 525 36.21 5.16 15.94
C PRO A 525 37.29 4.95 14.89
N ALA A 526 36.93 4.46 13.71
CA ALA A 526 37.89 4.24 12.62
C ALA A 526 38.32 5.56 11.94
N ALA A 527 37.41 6.53 11.79
CA ALA A 527 37.72 7.81 11.16
C ALA A 527 38.69 8.66 11.98
N ARG A 528 38.69 8.56 13.31
CA ARG A 528 39.63 9.27 14.20
C ARG A 528 41.05 8.69 14.15
N GLU A 529 41.22 7.45 13.70
CA GLU A 529 42.52 6.80 13.46
C GLU A 529 43.13 7.20 12.09
N VAL A 530 42.31 7.71 11.18
CA VAL A 530 42.76 8.16 9.85
C VAL A 530 43.51 9.49 9.97
N ARG A 531 44.58 9.63 9.19
CA ARG A 531 45.26 10.91 8.99
C ARG A 531 44.49 11.75 7.98
N TRP A 532 44.14 12.96 8.37
CA TRP A 532 43.36 13.90 7.56
C TRP A 532 44.22 15.09 7.17
N GLU A 533 43.81 15.79 6.12
CA GLU A 533 44.34 17.11 5.80
C GLU A 533 43.21 18.14 5.92
N ALA A 534 43.54 19.30 6.50
CA ALA A 534 42.60 20.40 6.67
C ALA A 534 43.13 21.67 5.99
N ALA A 535 42.24 22.40 5.33
CA ALA A 535 42.47 23.75 4.84
C ALA A 535 41.46 24.68 5.50
N VAL A 536 41.91 25.66 6.28
CA VAL A 536 41.04 26.57 7.05
C VAL A 536 40.58 27.77 6.21
N ASP A 537 41.44 28.24 5.32
CA ASP A 537 41.26 29.38 4.42
C ASP A 537 41.13 28.98 2.94
N GLY A 538 41.10 27.67 2.66
CA GLY A 538 41.07 27.12 1.30
C GLY A 538 42.38 27.24 0.52
N LEU A 539 43.46 27.76 1.14
CA LEU A 539 44.72 28.03 0.46
C LEU A 539 45.77 26.95 0.71
N ALA A 540 45.89 26.46 1.95
CA ALA A 540 46.92 25.49 2.32
C ALA A 540 46.36 24.29 3.08
N TRP A 541 46.65 23.09 2.58
CA TRP A 541 46.35 21.83 3.24
C TRP A 541 47.43 21.49 4.26
N ARG A 542 47.02 21.13 5.48
CA ARG A 542 47.91 20.70 6.55
C ARG A 542 47.51 19.32 7.04
N SER A 543 48.47 18.40 7.10
CA SER A 543 48.25 17.06 7.66
C SER A 543 47.99 17.15 9.16
N CYS A 544 46.98 16.42 9.63
CA CYS A 544 46.48 16.49 10.99
C CYS A 544 46.11 15.10 11.52
N SER A 545 46.40 14.88 12.81
CA SER A 545 45.72 13.86 13.62
C SER A 545 44.46 14.45 14.28
N VAL A 546 43.56 13.58 14.73
CA VAL A 546 42.32 13.99 15.42
C VAL A 546 42.44 13.66 16.91
N GLU A 547 42.25 14.68 17.75
CA GLU A 547 42.20 14.55 19.20
C GLU A 547 40.82 14.94 19.74
N ALA A 548 40.35 14.24 20.77
CA ALA A 548 39.11 14.60 21.47
C ALA A 548 39.29 15.92 22.25
N ASP A 549 38.25 16.74 22.28
CA ASP A 549 38.20 18.03 22.99
C ASP A 549 36.79 18.27 23.54
N GLY A 550 36.48 17.61 24.66
CA GLY A 550 35.12 17.61 25.21
C GLY A 550 34.10 17.05 24.23
N GLY A 551 33.09 17.84 23.86
CA GLY A 551 32.09 17.51 22.84
C GLY A 551 32.53 17.77 21.39
N HIS A 552 33.78 18.20 21.19
CA HIS A 552 34.36 18.57 19.90
C HIS A 552 35.65 17.80 19.62
N TRP A 553 36.27 18.08 18.48
CA TRP A 553 37.54 17.51 18.08
C TRP A 553 38.51 18.61 17.65
N ARG A 554 39.79 18.42 17.98
CA ARG A 554 40.90 19.23 17.50
C ARG A 554 41.65 18.46 16.42
N LEU A 555 41.88 19.12 15.29
CA LEU A 555 42.81 18.67 14.26
C LEU A 555 44.17 19.26 14.60
N VAL A 556 45.11 18.39 14.92
CA VAL A 556 46.44 18.76 15.44
C VAL A 556 47.48 18.44 14.37
N GLY A 557 48.27 19.44 13.98
CA GLY A 557 49.35 19.28 13.01
C GLY A 557 50.54 18.52 13.60
N GLU A 558 51.53 18.21 12.77
CA GLU A 558 52.73 17.44 13.17
C GLU A 558 53.53 18.10 14.31
N GLU A 559 53.51 19.42 14.40
CA GLU A 559 54.17 20.21 15.45
C GLU A 559 53.37 20.27 16.77
N GLY A 560 52.22 19.59 16.87
CA GLY A 560 51.34 19.63 18.04
C GLY A 560 50.43 20.87 18.10
N ALA A 561 50.53 21.78 17.14
CA ALA A 561 49.66 22.95 17.05
C ALA A 561 48.26 22.58 16.54
N THR A 562 47.22 23.16 17.14
CA THR A 562 45.84 23.00 16.65
C THR A 562 45.68 23.76 15.32
N VAL A 563 45.42 23.02 14.24
CA VAL A 563 45.13 23.57 12.91
C VAL A 563 43.67 24.01 12.82
N LEU A 564 42.76 23.20 13.35
CA LEU A 564 41.32 23.44 13.30
C LEU A 564 40.66 22.83 14.54
N SER A 565 39.59 23.45 15.04
CA SER A 565 38.73 22.88 16.09
C SER A 565 37.29 22.87 15.59
N THR A 566 36.60 21.74 15.76
CA THR A 566 35.19 21.60 15.35
C THR A 566 34.24 22.38 16.25
N GLY A 567 34.71 22.87 17.42
CA GLY A 567 33.95 23.76 18.30
C GLY A 567 33.99 25.23 17.87
N ARG A 568 34.81 25.59 16.88
CA ARG A 568 34.86 26.95 16.30
C ARG A 568 34.09 27.00 14.99
N HIS A 569 33.39 28.10 14.77
CA HIS A 569 32.71 28.34 13.50
C HIS A 569 33.75 28.57 12.38
N ALA A 570 33.82 27.65 11.42
CA ALA A 570 34.75 27.69 10.30
C ALA A 570 34.07 27.13 9.02
N PRO A 571 33.17 27.90 8.39
CA PRO A 571 32.35 27.43 7.26
C PRO A 571 33.18 27.14 5.98
N ASP A 572 34.30 27.83 5.83
CA ASP A 572 35.21 27.67 4.69
C ASP A 572 36.22 26.54 4.88
N ALA A 573 36.26 25.95 6.08
CA ALA A 573 37.15 24.83 6.33
C ALA A 573 36.79 23.63 5.45
N ARG A 574 37.82 23.03 4.85
CA ARG A 574 37.73 21.84 4.00
C ARG A 574 38.60 20.74 4.58
N ILE A 575 38.11 19.52 4.47
CA ILE A 575 38.78 18.30 4.97
C ILE A 575 38.94 17.33 3.82
N ARG A 576 40.07 16.64 3.73
CA ARG A 576 40.31 15.55 2.79
C ARG A 576 41.14 14.45 3.45
N PRO A 577 41.12 13.21 2.94
CA PRO A 577 42.00 12.18 3.48
C PRO A 577 43.44 12.55 3.12
N ALA A 578 44.40 12.32 4.03
CA ALA A 578 45.79 12.55 3.67
C ALA A 578 46.19 11.62 2.52
N GLY A 579 46.86 12.16 1.51
CA GLY A 579 47.41 11.33 0.43
C GLY A 579 48.42 10.35 1.01
N GLN A 580 48.48 9.11 0.49
CA GLN A 580 49.69 8.32 0.69
C GLN A 580 50.82 9.11 0.05
N VAL A 581 51.71 9.68 0.88
CA VAL A 581 53.00 10.16 0.40
C VAL A 581 53.67 8.92 -0.16
N CYS A 582 53.76 8.82 -1.49
CA CYS A 582 54.65 7.85 -2.13
C CYS A 582 56.06 8.18 -1.63
N GLY A 583 56.52 7.42 -0.64
CA GLY A 583 57.90 7.41 -0.21
C GLY A 583 58.79 6.70 -1.23
#